data_AF-A0A534J3B1-F1
#
_entry.id   AF-A0A534J3B1-F1
#
_cell.length_a   1.000
_cell.length_b   1.000
_cell.length_c   1.000
_cell.angle_alpha   90.00
_cell.angle_beta   90.00
_cell.angle_gamma   90.00
#
_symmetry.space_group_name_H-M   'P 1'
#
loop_
_entity.id
_entity.type
_entity.pdbx_description
1 polymer ?
#
loop_
_entity_poly.entity_id
_entity_poly.type
_entity_poly.pdbx_seq_one_letter_code
_entity_poly.pdbx_strand_id
1 'polypeptide(L)'
;MEAAYAKMGRAPKWPVSLVVENMEIMGATQSHLGEGHVIHVSLRAARSEMLAGLIAHEMGHIARTEAHHPSHDPEVHERAMGRVSVPRGFGRGFPRLAHAAINHVEDIYADDYAMKVIGTDRAHGFFAEWVENAVGMAADGNRWAEVSGALDIAFSLGNLARHGLLPADDPLRREAAGFAKTHGVISLDSLAALYRDLPDPVTARGCEDILATLLKTVVDELRKGTK
;
A
#
# COMPACT_ATOMS: atom_id res chain seq x y z
N MET A 1 -5.75 15.92 13.94
CA MET A 1 -5.55 15.35 12.60
C MET A 1 -5.98 16.32 11.51
N GLU A 2 -7.24 16.75 11.48
CA GLU A 2 -7.77 17.76 10.55
C GLU A 2 -6.91 19.02 10.47
N ALA A 3 -6.59 19.65 11.61
CA ALA A 3 -5.74 20.85 11.62
C ALA A 3 -4.35 20.64 10.99
N ALA A 4 -3.80 19.42 11.03
CA ALA A 4 -2.53 19.10 10.38
C ALA A 4 -2.72 18.99 8.85
N TYR A 5 -3.79 18.34 8.39
CA TYR A 5 -4.18 18.31 6.99
C TYR A 5 -4.51 19.70 6.43
N ALA A 6 -5.18 20.56 7.21
CA ALA A 6 -5.47 21.94 6.86
C ALA A 6 -4.20 22.77 6.66
N LYS A 7 -3.17 22.60 7.51
CA LYS A 7 -1.86 23.26 7.34
C LYS A 7 -1.16 22.86 6.03
N MET A 8 -1.46 21.67 5.50
CA MET A 8 -0.96 21.21 4.20
C MET A 8 -1.83 21.66 3.02
N GLY A 9 -2.93 22.41 3.25
CA GLY A 9 -3.90 22.77 2.22
C GLY A 9 -4.74 21.57 1.75
N ARG A 10 -4.85 20.53 2.58
CA ARG A 10 -5.49 19.24 2.28
C ARG A 10 -6.55 18.86 3.32
N ALA A 11 -7.21 19.84 3.93
CA ALA A 11 -8.34 19.55 4.82
C ALA A 11 -9.42 18.81 4.03
N PRO A 12 -9.95 17.68 4.55
CA PRO A 12 -11.01 16.95 3.86
C PRO A 12 -12.30 17.77 3.85
N LYS A 13 -13.13 17.55 2.84
CA LYS A 13 -14.50 18.03 2.78
C LYS A 13 -15.36 17.19 3.71
N TRP A 14 -16.11 17.89 4.56
CA TRP A 14 -17.04 17.28 5.48
C TRP A 14 -18.39 16.97 4.80
N PRO A 15 -19.09 15.91 5.22
CA PRO A 15 -18.82 15.09 6.41
C PRO A 15 -17.78 13.96 6.20
N VAL A 16 -16.96 13.69 7.22
CA VAL A 16 -16.14 12.48 7.35
C VAL A 16 -16.65 11.67 8.55
N SER A 17 -17.13 10.46 8.30
CA SER A 17 -17.62 9.55 9.35
C SER A 17 -16.62 8.43 9.61
N LEU A 18 -16.65 7.86 10.81
CA LEU A 18 -15.85 6.69 11.16
C LEU A 18 -16.77 5.55 11.61
N VAL A 19 -16.56 4.35 11.07
CA VAL A 19 -17.29 3.14 11.45
C VAL A 19 -16.27 2.08 11.90
N VAL A 20 -16.53 1.47 13.06
CA VAL A 20 -15.74 0.33 13.54
C VAL A 20 -16.52 -0.95 13.28
N GLU A 21 -15.90 -1.89 12.58
CA GLU A 21 -16.55 -3.15 12.20
C GLU A 21 -15.61 -4.35 12.21
N ASN A 22 -16.16 -5.56 12.11
CA ASN A 22 -15.36 -6.77 12.03
C ASN A 22 -14.98 -7.03 10.57
N MET A 23 -13.74 -6.71 10.19
CA MET A 23 -13.21 -6.85 8.83
C MET A 23 -11.81 -7.48 8.84
N GLU A 24 -11.45 -8.13 7.73
CA GLU A 24 -10.14 -8.79 7.55
C GLU A 24 -9.01 -7.78 7.29
N ILE A 25 -9.32 -6.65 6.65
CA ILE A 25 -8.37 -5.55 6.40
C ILE A 25 -8.36 -4.58 7.58
N MET A 26 -7.30 -3.78 7.71
CA MET A 26 -7.14 -2.90 8.87
C MET A 26 -8.03 -1.66 8.82
N GLY A 27 -8.12 -1.04 7.64
CA GLY A 27 -9.00 0.08 7.35
C GLY A 27 -9.33 0.17 5.86
N ALA A 28 -10.30 1.02 5.55
CA ALA A 28 -10.63 1.39 4.19
C ALA A 28 -11.34 2.75 4.15
N THR A 29 -11.17 3.49 3.07
CA THR A 29 -11.89 4.73 2.81
C THR A 29 -12.94 4.53 1.73
N GLN A 30 -14.19 4.86 2.03
CA GLN A 30 -15.27 4.97 1.07
C GLN A 30 -15.61 6.44 0.85
N SER A 31 -15.47 6.92 -0.39
CA SER A 31 -15.71 8.31 -0.76
C SER A 31 -16.91 8.46 -1.67
N HIS A 32 -17.86 9.32 -1.29
CA HIS A 32 -18.98 9.72 -2.13
C HIS A 32 -18.82 11.20 -2.47
N LEU A 33 -18.32 11.48 -3.68
CA LEU A 33 -18.05 12.84 -4.14
C LEU A 33 -19.32 13.70 -4.04
N GLY A 34 -19.26 14.74 -3.19
CA GLY A 34 -20.38 15.65 -2.94
C GLY A 34 -21.27 15.28 -1.74
N GLU A 35 -21.14 14.09 -1.17
CA GLU A 35 -21.95 13.61 -0.04
C GLU A 35 -21.13 13.40 1.24
N GLY A 36 -19.85 13.03 1.11
CA GLY A 36 -18.92 12.85 2.23
C GLY A 36 -18.06 11.60 2.12
N HIS A 37 -17.36 11.28 3.21
CA HIS A 37 -16.43 10.17 3.30
C HIS A 37 -16.74 9.29 4.52
N VAL A 38 -16.48 7.99 4.42
CA VAL A 38 -16.57 7.04 5.51
C VAL A 38 -15.24 6.32 5.64
N ILE A 39 -14.63 6.40 6.82
CA ILE A 39 -13.45 5.65 7.21
C ILE A 39 -13.92 4.40 7.96
N HIS A 40 -13.64 3.25 7.39
CA HIS A 40 -13.86 1.95 7.99
C HIS A 40 -12.61 1.55 8.76
N VAL A 41 -12.79 1.09 9.99
CA VAL A 41 -11.71 0.63 10.86
C VAL A 41 -12.05 -0.73 11.41
N SER A 42 -11.14 -1.68 11.28
CA SER A 42 -11.31 -3.00 11.91
C SER A 42 -11.38 -2.89 13.43
N LEU A 43 -12.17 -3.76 14.06
CA LEU A 43 -12.22 -3.87 15.51
C LEU A 43 -10.82 -4.11 16.13
N ARG A 44 -9.93 -4.79 15.41
CA ARG A 44 -8.53 -4.99 15.81
C ARG A 44 -7.76 -3.67 15.84
N ALA A 45 -7.78 -2.91 14.74
CA ALA A 45 -7.10 -1.63 14.65
C ALA A 45 -7.67 -0.59 15.62
N ALA A 46 -8.99 -0.60 15.85
CA ALA A 46 -9.63 0.27 16.83
C ALA A 46 -9.18 0.01 18.28
N ARG A 47 -8.59 -1.16 18.55
CA ARG A 47 -8.10 -1.56 19.88
C ARG A 47 -6.57 -1.54 19.98
N SER A 48 -5.85 -1.19 18.91
CA SER A 48 -4.39 -1.14 18.91
C SER A 48 -3.88 0.29 18.92
N GLU A 49 -2.58 0.45 19.22
CA GLU A 49 -1.88 1.74 19.12
C GLU A 49 -1.81 2.27 17.67
N MET A 50 -2.18 1.45 16.68
CA MET A 50 -2.19 1.81 15.26
C MET A 50 -3.33 2.75 14.89
N LEU A 51 -4.41 2.85 15.69
CA LEU A 51 -5.64 3.55 15.31
C LEU A 51 -5.37 4.98 14.79
N ALA A 52 -4.53 5.73 15.50
CA ALA A 52 -4.20 7.09 15.10
C ALA A 52 -3.39 7.14 13.79
N GLY A 53 -2.51 6.16 13.57
CA GLY A 53 -1.77 5.99 12.33
C GLY A 53 -2.69 5.70 11.16
N LEU A 54 -3.58 4.72 11.35
CA LEU A 54 -4.55 4.29 10.37
C LEU A 54 -5.52 5.41 9.97
N ILE A 55 -6.11 6.13 10.93
CA ILE A 55 -7.01 7.25 10.57
C ILE A 55 -6.25 8.33 9.78
N ALA A 56 -4.97 8.58 10.10
CA ALA A 56 -4.19 9.55 9.34
C ALA A 56 -3.92 9.08 7.90
N HIS A 57 -3.66 7.79 7.72
CA HIS A 57 -3.52 7.12 6.43
C HIS A 57 -4.81 7.24 5.60
N GLU A 58 -5.95 6.86 6.18
CA GLU A 58 -7.26 6.92 5.51
C GLU A 58 -7.66 8.36 5.14
N MET A 59 -7.34 9.35 5.98
CA MET A 59 -7.48 10.76 5.61
C MET A 59 -6.61 11.17 4.41
N GLY A 60 -5.48 10.48 4.20
CA GLY A 60 -4.62 10.66 3.03
C GLY A 60 -5.31 10.19 1.74
N HIS A 61 -6.04 9.07 1.78
CA HIS A 61 -6.87 8.61 0.67
C HIS A 61 -7.98 9.61 0.34
N ILE A 62 -8.66 10.17 1.35
CA ILE A 62 -9.65 11.23 1.14
C ILE A 62 -9.01 12.42 0.42
N ALA A 63 -7.86 12.91 0.92
CA ALA A 63 -7.17 14.05 0.33
C ALA A 63 -6.74 13.82 -1.13
N ARG A 64 -6.28 12.61 -1.48
CA ARG A 64 -5.90 12.25 -2.86
C ARG A 64 -7.13 12.09 -3.76
N THR A 65 -8.21 11.50 -3.25
CA THR A 65 -9.48 11.35 -3.97
C THR A 65 -10.09 12.71 -4.31
N GLU A 66 -10.16 13.62 -3.34
CA GLU A 66 -10.69 14.98 -3.55
C GLU A 66 -9.83 15.82 -4.50
N ALA A 67 -8.52 15.55 -4.55
CA ALA A 67 -7.60 16.19 -5.48
C ALA A 67 -7.64 15.58 -6.89
N HIS A 68 -8.47 14.56 -7.12
CA HIS A 68 -8.50 13.78 -8.37
C HIS A 68 -7.11 13.26 -8.76
N HIS A 69 -6.36 12.81 -7.76
CA HIS A 69 -5.03 12.27 -8.00
C HIS A 69 -5.12 11.01 -8.86
N PRO A 70 -4.33 10.87 -9.95
CA PRO A 70 -4.46 9.76 -10.87
C PRO A 70 -4.32 8.36 -10.27
N SER A 71 -3.61 8.22 -9.15
CA SER A 71 -3.52 6.93 -8.45
C SER A 71 -4.82 6.48 -7.82
N HIS A 72 -5.77 7.39 -7.55
CA HIS A 72 -7.06 7.12 -6.91
C HIS A 72 -8.22 7.19 -7.91
N ASP A 73 -7.92 7.00 -9.20
CA ASP A 73 -8.91 6.92 -10.28
C ASP A 73 -9.09 5.45 -10.71
N PRO A 74 -10.28 4.84 -10.46
CA PRO A 74 -10.56 3.46 -10.84
C PRO A 74 -10.35 3.17 -12.33
N GLU A 75 -10.57 4.15 -13.22
CA GLU A 75 -10.34 3.93 -14.64
C GLU A 75 -8.86 3.83 -14.98
N VAL A 76 -7.98 4.53 -14.25
CA VAL A 76 -6.52 4.40 -14.38
C VAL A 76 -6.09 3.00 -13.98
N HIS A 77 -6.66 2.43 -12.92
CA HIS A 77 -6.39 1.07 -12.47
C HIS A 77 -6.76 0.04 -13.55
N GLU A 78 -7.98 0.13 -14.07
CA GLU A 78 -8.47 -0.79 -15.12
C GLU A 78 -7.61 -0.71 -16.38
N ARG A 79 -7.27 0.50 -16.83
CA ARG A 79 -6.37 0.69 -17.98
C ARG A 79 -4.98 0.13 -17.72
N ALA A 80 -4.44 0.28 -16.51
CA ALA A 80 -3.14 -0.27 -16.15
C ALA A 80 -3.16 -1.81 -16.15
N MET A 81 -4.18 -2.43 -15.53
CA MET A 81 -4.35 -3.88 -15.53
C MET A 81 -4.49 -4.46 -16.95
N GLY A 82 -5.27 -3.78 -17.81
CA GLY A 82 -5.44 -4.17 -19.21
C GLY A 82 -4.16 -4.14 -20.06
N ARG A 83 -3.10 -3.48 -19.60
CA ARG A 83 -1.80 -3.40 -20.29
C ARG A 83 -0.83 -4.55 -19.94
N VAL A 84 -1.22 -5.43 -19.02
CA VAL A 84 -0.35 -6.50 -18.50
C VAL A 84 -0.79 -7.85 -19.06
N SER A 85 0.13 -8.56 -19.73
CA SER A 85 -0.14 -9.89 -20.26
C SER A 85 -0.04 -10.94 -19.15
N VAL A 86 -1.19 -11.37 -18.64
CA VAL A 86 -1.30 -12.38 -17.58
C VAL A 86 -1.39 -13.80 -18.19
N PRO A 87 -0.53 -14.75 -17.80
CA PRO A 87 -0.68 -16.15 -18.21
C PRO A 87 -2.07 -16.71 -17.90
N ARG A 88 -2.63 -17.53 -18.80
CA ARG A 88 -3.98 -18.11 -18.63
C ARG A 88 -4.18 -18.83 -17.30
N GLY A 89 -3.14 -19.49 -16.78
CA GLY A 89 -3.17 -20.19 -15.48
C GLY A 89 -3.31 -19.26 -14.27
N PHE A 90 -3.08 -17.96 -14.41
CA PHE A 90 -3.09 -16.97 -13.33
C PHE A 90 -4.41 -16.22 -13.19
N GLY A 91 -5.36 -16.40 -14.12
CA GLY A 91 -6.57 -15.56 -14.22
C GLY A 91 -7.49 -15.56 -13.00
N ARG A 92 -7.42 -16.57 -12.11
CA ARG A 92 -8.22 -16.60 -10.86
C ARG A 92 -7.54 -15.89 -9.68
N GLY A 93 -6.21 -15.96 -9.58
CA GLY A 93 -5.45 -15.43 -8.45
C GLY A 93 -4.91 -14.02 -8.67
N PHE A 94 -4.51 -13.72 -9.91
CA PHE A 94 -3.86 -12.46 -10.25
C PHE A 94 -4.68 -11.21 -9.95
N PRO A 95 -6.00 -11.15 -10.19
CA PRO A 95 -6.77 -9.93 -9.92
C PRO A 95 -6.67 -9.46 -8.46
N ARG A 96 -6.69 -10.39 -7.48
CA ARG A 96 -6.54 -10.04 -6.06
C ARG A 96 -5.16 -9.46 -5.76
N LEU A 97 -4.11 -10.07 -6.30
CA LEU A 97 -2.74 -9.62 -6.12
C LEU A 97 -2.47 -8.28 -6.84
N ALA A 98 -3.07 -8.09 -8.02
CA ALA A 98 -2.98 -6.85 -8.78
C ALA A 98 -3.64 -5.70 -8.02
N HIS A 99 -4.83 -5.92 -7.44
CA HIS A 99 -5.47 -4.93 -6.57
C HIS A 99 -4.60 -4.60 -5.35
N ALA A 100 -4.03 -5.59 -4.67
CA ALA A 100 -3.12 -5.33 -3.55
C ALA A 100 -1.91 -4.47 -3.97
N ALA A 101 -1.29 -4.77 -5.12
CA ALA A 101 -0.17 -3.98 -5.64
C ALA A 101 -0.59 -2.54 -6.03
N ILE A 102 -1.78 -2.35 -6.60
CA ILE A 102 -2.32 -1.02 -6.93
C ILE A 102 -2.60 -0.23 -5.66
N ASN A 103 -3.24 -0.86 -4.67
CA ASN A 103 -3.52 -0.23 -3.38
C ASN A 103 -2.22 0.24 -2.71
N HIS A 104 -1.15 -0.56 -2.71
CA HIS A 104 0.15 -0.10 -2.18
C HIS A 104 0.68 1.18 -2.85
N VAL A 105 0.36 1.42 -4.14
CA VAL A 105 0.71 2.67 -4.81
C VAL A 105 -0.19 3.83 -4.34
N GLU A 106 -1.48 3.58 -4.12
CA GLU A 106 -2.39 4.56 -3.50
C GLU A 106 -1.91 4.94 -2.10
N ASP A 107 -1.55 3.94 -1.30
CA ASP A 107 -1.11 4.03 0.07
C ASP A 107 0.16 4.88 0.18
N ILE A 108 1.16 4.68 -0.70
CA ILE A 108 2.36 5.52 -0.74
C ILE A 108 2.00 7.00 -0.88
N TYR A 109 1.07 7.33 -1.79
CA TYR A 109 0.68 8.72 -2.01
C TYR A 109 -0.21 9.28 -0.90
N ALA A 110 -0.99 8.44 -0.21
CA ALA A 110 -1.73 8.82 0.99
C ALA A 110 -0.77 9.09 2.16
N ASP A 111 0.26 8.26 2.32
CA ASP A 111 1.23 8.33 3.40
C ASP A 111 2.19 9.52 3.28
N ASP A 112 2.45 10.02 2.06
CA ASP A 112 3.11 11.32 1.82
C ASP A 112 2.45 12.48 2.62
N TYR A 113 1.17 12.33 2.99
CA TYR A 113 0.47 13.22 3.94
C TYR A 113 0.42 12.65 5.35
N ALA A 114 0.04 11.38 5.52
CA ALA A 114 -0.15 10.78 6.84
C ALA A 114 1.11 10.87 7.72
N MET A 115 2.29 10.64 7.14
CA MET A 115 3.59 10.70 7.80
C MET A 115 3.88 12.05 8.45
N LYS A 116 3.40 13.15 7.85
CA LYS A 116 3.53 14.52 8.38
C LYS A 116 2.63 14.78 9.58
N VAL A 117 1.65 13.90 9.83
CA VAL A 117 0.67 14.02 10.90
C VAL A 117 1.01 13.13 12.10
N ILE A 118 1.47 11.90 11.86
CA ILE A 118 1.66 10.88 12.91
C ILE A 118 3.01 10.96 13.62
N GLY A 119 4.01 11.57 12.98
CA GLY A 119 5.38 11.64 13.49
C GLY A 119 6.17 10.35 13.23
N THR A 120 7.50 10.45 13.28
CA THR A 120 8.45 9.46 12.78
C THR A 120 8.43 8.13 13.52
N ASP A 121 8.35 8.16 14.86
CA ASP A 121 8.53 6.95 15.68
C ASP A 121 7.31 6.03 15.62
N ARG A 122 6.11 6.61 15.53
CA ARG A 122 4.85 5.85 15.39
C ARG A 122 4.71 5.26 13.99
N ALA A 123 5.23 5.95 12.98
CA ALA A 123 5.24 5.45 11.61
C ALA A 123 6.07 4.16 11.49
N HIS A 124 7.28 4.14 12.08
CA HIS A 124 8.13 2.95 12.01
C HIS A 124 7.46 1.70 12.59
N GLY A 125 6.92 1.80 13.81
CA GLY A 125 6.21 0.68 14.46
C GLY A 125 5.00 0.19 13.66
N PHE A 126 4.23 1.09 13.05
CA PHE A 126 3.11 0.74 12.19
C PHE A 126 3.53 -0.16 11.00
N PHE A 127 4.61 0.20 10.31
CA PHE A 127 5.12 -0.60 9.18
C PHE A 127 5.87 -1.87 9.62
N ALA A 128 6.50 -1.87 10.80
CA ALA A 128 7.08 -3.07 11.37
C ALA A 128 6.01 -4.16 11.59
N GLU A 129 4.85 -3.80 12.15
CA GLU A 129 3.73 -4.74 12.31
C GLU A 129 3.19 -5.27 10.97
N TRP A 130 3.21 -4.46 9.91
CA TRP A 130 2.84 -4.92 8.56
C TRP A 130 3.82 -5.98 8.03
N VAL A 131 5.13 -5.77 8.21
CA VAL A 131 6.16 -6.75 7.85
C VAL A 131 5.96 -8.06 8.62
N GLU A 132 5.76 -7.99 9.93
CA GLU A 132 5.53 -9.18 10.77
C GLU A 132 4.29 -9.97 10.31
N ASN A 133 3.18 -9.27 10.02
CA ASN A 133 1.96 -9.90 9.51
C ASN A 133 2.20 -10.57 8.15
N ALA A 134 2.92 -9.91 7.24
CA ALA A 134 3.23 -10.43 5.91
C ALA A 134 4.11 -11.70 5.97
N VAL A 135 5.12 -11.71 6.85
CA VAL A 135 5.95 -12.89 7.12
C VAL A 135 5.10 -14.04 7.66
N GLY A 136 4.22 -13.77 8.62
CA GLY A 136 3.33 -14.77 9.20
C GLY A 136 2.36 -15.38 8.19
N MET A 137 1.76 -14.56 7.32
CA MET A 137 0.81 -15.03 6.31
C MET A 137 1.45 -15.91 5.22
N ALA A 138 2.71 -15.67 4.91
CA ALA A 138 3.43 -16.41 3.87
C ALA A 138 4.08 -17.71 4.37
N ALA A 139 4.31 -17.86 5.69
CA ALA A 139 4.97 -19.04 6.27
C ALA A 139 4.26 -20.37 5.92
N ASP A 140 2.92 -20.37 5.92
CA ASP A 140 2.08 -21.52 5.55
C ASP A 140 1.40 -21.33 4.17
N GLY A 141 1.89 -20.35 3.40
CA GLY A 141 1.28 -19.88 2.17
C GLY A 141 1.67 -20.67 0.92
N ASN A 142 0.86 -20.55 -0.13
CA ASN A 142 1.28 -20.94 -1.49
C ASN A 142 2.01 -19.77 -2.18
N ARG A 143 2.49 -19.96 -3.41
CA ARG A 143 3.22 -18.93 -4.16
C ARG A 143 2.50 -17.57 -4.24
N TRP A 144 1.16 -17.55 -4.23
CA TRP A 144 0.40 -16.29 -4.20
C TRP A 144 0.57 -15.55 -2.88
N ALA A 145 0.52 -16.26 -1.76
CA ALA A 145 0.74 -15.70 -0.43
C ALA A 145 2.19 -15.23 -0.27
N GLU A 146 3.17 -15.97 -0.79
CA GLU A 146 4.58 -15.55 -0.78
C GLU A 146 4.81 -14.24 -1.54
N VAL A 147 4.24 -14.11 -2.76
CA VAL A 147 4.38 -12.89 -3.56
C VAL A 147 3.55 -11.74 -2.97
N SER A 148 2.41 -12.02 -2.36
CA SER A 148 1.63 -11.01 -1.62
C SER A 148 2.43 -10.49 -0.42
N GLY A 149 2.99 -11.38 0.40
CA GLY A 149 3.85 -10.98 1.52
C GLY A 149 5.08 -10.20 1.07
N ALA A 150 5.69 -10.58 -0.06
CA ALA A 150 6.76 -9.79 -0.66
C ALA A 150 6.34 -8.36 -1.03
N LEU A 151 5.12 -8.19 -1.57
CA LEU A 151 4.59 -6.86 -1.89
C LEU A 151 4.38 -6.03 -0.64
N ASP A 152 3.80 -6.61 0.41
CA ASP A 152 3.53 -5.92 1.68
C ASP A 152 4.84 -5.51 2.38
N ILE A 153 5.85 -6.38 2.38
CA ILE A 153 7.18 -6.09 2.93
C ILE A 153 7.87 -5.02 2.08
N ALA A 154 7.85 -5.15 0.76
CA ALA A 154 8.48 -4.18 -0.14
C ALA A 154 7.82 -2.79 -0.02
N PHE A 155 6.50 -2.74 0.06
CA PHE A 155 5.73 -1.52 0.33
C PHE A 155 6.18 -0.89 1.64
N SER A 156 6.19 -1.66 2.73
CA SER A 156 6.57 -1.18 4.06
C SER A 156 7.98 -0.59 4.08
N LEU A 157 8.96 -1.31 3.53
CA LEU A 157 10.35 -0.83 3.45
C LEU A 157 10.50 0.38 2.54
N GLY A 158 9.85 0.35 1.36
CA GLY A 158 9.91 1.43 0.40
C GLY A 158 9.30 2.72 0.96
N ASN A 159 8.18 2.61 1.65
CA ASN A 159 7.48 3.72 2.27
C ASN A 159 8.29 4.33 3.42
N LEU A 160 8.86 3.50 4.31
CA LEU A 160 9.76 3.98 5.35
C LEU A 160 11.00 4.66 4.76
N ALA A 161 11.61 4.07 3.73
CA ALA A 161 12.77 4.65 3.07
C ALA A 161 12.46 5.99 2.39
N ARG A 162 11.31 6.11 1.73
CA ARG A 162 10.82 7.34 1.08
C ARG A 162 10.74 8.49 2.07
N HIS A 163 10.33 8.18 3.30
CA HIS A 163 10.15 9.16 4.37
C HIS A 163 11.38 9.33 5.27
N GLY A 164 12.51 8.72 4.93
CA GLY A 164 13.76 8.82 5.70
C GLY A 164 13.74 8.08 7.03
N LEU A 165 12.85 7.09 7.18
CA LEU A 165 12.60 6.34 8.42
C LEU A 165 13.15 4.92 8.38
N LEU A 166 14.00 4.59 7.41
CA LEU A 166 14.60 3.26 7.29
C LEU A 166 16.14 3.32 7.33
N PRO A 167 16.76 3.35 8.53
CA PRO A 167 18.20 3.29 8.70
C PRO A 167 18.87 2.13 7.95
N ALA A 168 20.17 2.25 7.68
CA ALA A 168 20.91 1.23 6.92
C ALA A 168 21.02 -0.11 7.67
N ASP A 169 21.05 -0.08 9.01
CA ASP A 169 21.18 -1.22 9.91
C ASP A 169 19.85 -1.72 10.50
N ASP A 170 18.74 -1.18 9.99
CA ASP A 170 17.39 -1.47 10.46
C ASP A 170 17.09 -2.99 10.43
N PRO A 171 16.57 -3.57 11.53
CA PRO A 171 16.19 -4.99 11.59
C PRO A 171 15.23 -5.44 10.49
N LEU A 172 14.31 -4.59 10.03
CA LEU A 172 13.34 -4.92 9.00
C LEU A 172 14.02 -5.26 7.66
N ARG A 173 15.20 -4.69 7.38
CA ARG A 173 15.99 -5.07 6.19
C ARG A 173 16.50 -6.50 6.28
N ARG A 174 16.92 -6.94 7.47
CA ARG A 174 17.38 -8.32 7.68
C ARG A 174 16.22 -9.30 7.59
N GLU A 175 15.07 -8.93 8.13
CA GLU A 175 13.84 -9.73 8.05
C GLU A 175 13.38 -9.91 6.60
N ALA A 176 13.32 -8.82 5.83
CA ALA A 176 13.00 -8.87 4.41
C ALA A 176 13.99 -9.72 3.59
N ALA A 177 15.29 -9.59 3.86
CA ALA A 177 16.31 -10.42 3.21
C ALA A 177 16.14 -11.92 3.58
N GLY A 178 15.80 -12.21 4.84
CA GLY A 178 15.46 -13.56 5.29
C GLY A 178 14.24 -14.11 4.58
N PHE A 179 13.16 -13.33 4.49
CA PHE A 179 11.94 -13.66 3.77
C PHE A 179 12.22 -13.98 2.30
N ALA A 180 12.91 -13.07 1.60
CA ALA A 180 13.27 -13.22 0.19
C ALA A 180 14.06 -14.51 -0.06
N LYS A 181 15.03 -14.81 0.82
CA LYS A 181 15.84 -16.03 0.73
C LYS A 181 15.00 -17.29 0.97
N THR A 182 14.16 -17.30 2.00
CA THR A 182 13.33 -18.46 2.37
C THR A 182 12.33 -18.82 1.28
N HIS A 183 11.68 -17.82 0.68
CA HIS A 183 10.63 -18.02 -0.32
C HIS A 183 11.11 -17.84 -1.78
N GLY A 184 12.42 -17.69 -1.99
CA GLY A 184 13.01 -17.49 -3.32
C GLY A 184 12.42 -16.29 -4.06
N VAL A 185 12.10 -15.20 -3.34
CA VAL A 185 11.57 -13.97 -3.93
C VAL A 185 12.73 -13.07 -4.34
N ILE A 186 12.93 -12.91 -5.65
CA ILE A 186 14.08 -12.16 -6.18
C ILE A 186 13.77 -10.68 -6.37
N SER A 187 12.49 -10.34 -6.55
CA SER A 187 12.06 -8.97 -6.84
C SER A 187 11.94 -8.05 -5.62
N LEU A 188 12.07 -8.56 -4.38
CA LEU A 188 11.75 -7.79 -3.16
C LEU A 188 12.50 -6.45 -3.10
N ASP A 189 13.83 -6.46 -3.23
CA ASP A 189 14.63 -5.23 -3.17
C ASP A 189 14.27 -4.24 -4.29
N SER A 190 14.00 -4.76 -5.49
CA SER A 190 13.59 -3.93 -6.63
C SER A 190 12.19 -3.32 -6.46
N LEU A 191 11.27 -4.05 -5.83
CA LEU A 191 9.94 -3.55 -5.48
C LEU A 191 10.03 -2.49 -4.39
N ALA A 192 10.85 -2.71 -3.36
CA ALA A 192 11.05 -1.73 -2.29
C ALA A 192 11.67 -0.43 -2.84
N ALA A 193 12.64 -0.53 -3.75
CA ALA A 193 13.19 0.62 -4.44
C ALA A 193 12.16 1.33 -5.32
N LEU A 194 11.31 0.57 -6.02
CA LEU A 194 10.21 1.12 -6.82
C LEU A 194 9.28 1.96 -5.96
N TYR A 195 8.79 1.42 -4.83
CA TYR A 195 7.93 2.16 -3.91
C TYR A 195 8.61 3.39 -3.31
N ARG A 196 9.89 3.28 -2.92
CA ARG A 196 10.68 4.40 -2.41
C ARG A 196 10.73 5.56 -3.41
N ASP A 197 11.04 5.23 -4.66
CA ASP A 197 11.35 6.19 -5.71
C ASP A 197 10.12 6.55 -6.57
N LEU A 198 8.91 6.18 -6.14
CA LEU A 198 7.67 6.46 -6.87
C LEU A 198 7.56 7.97 -7.20
N PRO A 199 7.53 8.35 -8.49
CA PRO A 199 7.33 9.74 -8.87
C PRO A 199 5.86 10.10 -8.74
N ASP A 200 5.55 11.32 -8.27
CA ASP A 200 4.16 11.81 -8.24
C ASP A 200 3.60 11.93 -9.68
N PRO A 201 2.59 11.13 -10.06
CA PRO A 201 2.09 11.11 -11.43
C PRO A 201 1.13 12.26 -11.64
N VAL A 202 1.62 13.30 -12.34
CA VAL A 202 0.79 14.46 -12.71
C VAL A 202 -0.24 14.17 -13.83
N THR A 203 -0.22 12.98 -14.42
CA THR A 203 -1.18 12.56 -15.46
C THR A 203 -1.67 11.13 -15.25
N ALA A 204 -2.89 10.86 -15.72
CA ALA A 204 -3.45 9.50 -15.83
C ALA A 204 -2.48 8.54 -16.53
N ARG A 205 -1.90 8.96 -17.66
CA ARG A 205 -1.00 8.10 -18.41
C ARG A 205 0.28 7.77 -17.66
N GLY A 206 0.87 8.75 -16.97
CA GLY A 206 2.04 8.53 -16.14
C GLY A 206 1.77 7.55 -15.01
N CYS A 207 0.58 7.65 -14.39
CA CYS A 207 0.16 6.69 -13.36
C CYS A 207 -0.04 5.28 -13.94
N GLU A 208 -0.68 5.15 -15.10
CA GLU A 208 -0.81 3.86 -15.78
C GLU A 208 0.55 3.21 -16.07
N ASP A 209 1.55 4.00 -16.48
CA ASP A 209 2.91 3.51 -16.76
C ASP A 209 3.60 2.97 -15.50
N ILE A 210 3.43 3.64 -14.36
CA ILE A 210 3.90 3.20 -13.05
C ILE A 210 3.23 1.87 -12.67
N LEU A 211 1.90 1.84 -12.66
CA LEU A 211 1.12 0.66 -12.25
C LEU A 211 1.41 -0.53 -13.15
N ALA A 212 1.44 -0.34 -14.48
CA ALA A 212 1.75 -1.41 -15.42
C ALA A 212 3.17 -1.96 -15.23
N THR A 213 4.13 -1.13 -14.84
CA THR A 213 5.51 -1.56 -14.55
C THR A 213 5.55 -2.42 -13.29
N LEU A 214 4.90 -1.96 -12.21
CA LEU A 214 4.77 -2.72 -10.97
C LEU A 214 4.12 -4.09 -11.21
N LEU A 215 2.97 -4.11 -11.89
CA LEU A 215 2.22 -5.33 -12.17
C LEU A 215 3.00 -6.32 -13.04
N LYS A 216 3.82 -5.85 -13.99
CA LYS A 216 4.71 -6.72 -14.77
C LYS A 216 5.76 -7.39 -13.89
N THR A 217 6.38 -6.65 -12.98
CA THR A 217 7.34 -7.20 -12.00
C THR A 217 6.68 -8.29 -11.15
N VAL A 218 5.43 -8.09 -10.73
CA VAL A 218 4.64 -9.08 -9.98
C VAL A 218 4.37 -10.34 -10.81
N VAL A 219 3.93 -10.19 -12.06
CA VAL A 219 3.71 -11.33 -12.98
C VAL A 219 4.99 -12.13 -13.20
N ASP A 220 6.11 -11.45 -13.40
CA ASP A 220 7.40 -12.10 -13.63
C ASP A 220 7.89 -12.84 -12.38
N GLU A 221 7.62 -12.33 -11.17
CA GLU A 221 7.95 -13.03 -9.93
C GLU A 221 7.09 -14.28 -9.69
N LEU A 222 5.81 -14.25 -10.06
CA LEU A 222 4.94 -15.42 -10.01
C LEU A 222 5.41 -16.53 -10.96
N ARG A 223 5.88 -16.17 -12.16
CA ARG A 223 6.36 -17.14 -13.17
C ARG A 223 7.57 -17.94 -12.70
N LYS A 224 8.44 -17.35 -11.88
CA LYS A 224 9.66 -18.01 -11.39
C LYS A 224 9.37 -19.21 -10.48
N GLY A 225 8.21 -19.23 -9.83
CA GLY A 225 7.77 -20.32 -8.96
C GLY A 225 7.01 -21.46 -9.66
N THR A 226 6.72 -21.35 -10.96
CA THR A 226 5.91 -22.33 -11.72
C THR A 226 6.72 -23.37 -12.49
N LYS A 227 7.91 -23.76 -12.01
CA LYS A 227 8.71 -24.84 -12.62
C LYS A 227 8.35 -26.20 -12.04
#